data_AF-A0A962EME0-F1
#
_entry.id   AF-A0A962EME0-F1
#
_cell.length_a   1.000
_cell.length_b   1.000
_cell.length_c   1.000
_cell.angle_alpha   90.00
_cell.angle_beta   90.00
_cell.angle_gamma   90.00
#
_symmetry.space_group_name_H-M   'P 1'
#
loop_
_entity.id
_entity.type
_entity.pdbx_description
1 polymer ?
#
loop_
_entity_poly.entity_id
_entity_poly.type
_entity_poly.pdbx_seq_one_letter_code
_entity_poly.pdbx_strand_id
1 'polypeptide(L)'
;SVSQRAADRFVFEVNTSVQAITKRMQEYEQVLRGGVGLFMASEHVDRKEFQTYVANLLIDTYWPGIQGIGYAQMISPDSLTAHEKSIRSEGFPDYMVYPPGERDVYSAIVYLEPFTSRNQRAFGYDMFSNPIRKEAMQKAAETGQPAVSGLVTLVQETSTDIQAGFLVYLPLYSVDKPLATEEERWRLLKGFVYAPFRAKDLFQGILGEGPPTLDFQVFDGDQPLTDHLLYDSRQDTLRRDEGGQHQSQRVIALQGRAWTLQFKSTQTFDQLMGSTQPTIIATTGLIIDILLFVVIYTMARNRENAVQRTKEITLLVEGLSSSEQRLKRTHEIAKLGSWQYDLKRKKFGCSDQAYRILELATDAPINYKRYMEVIHPEDR
;
A
#
# COMPACT_ATOMS: atom_id res chain seq x y z
N SER A 1 -3.99 -4.76 14.11
CA SER A 1 -5.11 -5.06 13.19
C SER A 1 -4.58 -5.13 11.75
N VAL A 2 -5.37 -5.60 10.79
CA VAL A 2 -4.98 -5.59 9.36
C VAL A 2 -4.70 -4.16 8.87
N SER A 3 -5.54 -3.21 9.27
CA SER A 3 -5.33 -1.77 9.00
C SER A 3 -3.98 -1.26 9.54
N GLN A 4 -3.57 -1.67 10.74
CA GLN A 4 -2.24 -1.31 11.26
C GLN A 4 -1.11 -1.87 10.38
N ARG A 5 -1.21 -3.13 9.95
CA ARG A 5 -0.19 -3.74 9.07
C ARG A 5 -0.10 -3.05 7.71
N ALA A 6 -1.24 -2.66 7.13
CA ALA A 6 -1.29 -1.90 5.89
C ALA A 6 -0.61 -0.52 6.06
N ALA A 7 -0.92 0.20 7.14
CA ALA A 7 -0.29 1.47 7.45
C ALA A 7 1.23 1.34 7.68
N ASP A 8 1.67 0.34 8.46
CA ASP A 8 3.09 0.08 8.71
C ASP A 8 3.83 -0.27 7.41
N ARG A 9 3.20 -1.07 6.53
CA ARG A 9 3.75 -1.42 5.21
C ARG A 9 3.85 -0.21 4.29
N PHE A 10 2.84 0.65 4.25
CA PHE A 10 2.86 1.89 3.47
C PHE A 10 3.98 2.81 3.93
N VAL A 11 4.13 3.02 5.25
CA VAL A 11 5.21 3.82 5.82
C VAL A 11 6.58 3.24 5.50
N PHE A 12 6.72 1.91 5.51
CA PHE A 12 7.95 1.24 5.10
C PHE A 12 8.30 1.56 3.64
N GLU A 13 7.37 1.41 2.69
CA GLU A 13 7.61 1.70 1.26
C GLU A 13 7.93 3.18 1.01
N VAL A 14 7.26 4.09 1.72
CA VAL A 14 7.59 5.53 1.71
C VAL A 14 9.04 5.76 2.17
N ASN A 15 9.42 5.22 3.32
CA ASN A 15 10.77 5.41 3.86
C ASN A 15 11.85 4.81 2.97
N THR A 16 11.61 3.64 2.39
CA THR A 16 12.52 3.02 1.40
C THR A 16 12.69 3.91 0.18
N SER A 17 11.59 4.48 -0.34
CA SER A 17 11.65 5.37 -1.52
C SER A 17 12.44 6.65 -1.22
N VAL A 18 12.19 7.28 -0.07
CA VAL A 18 12.93 8.47 0.38
C VAL A 18 14.43 8.17 0.54
N GLN A 19 14.77 7.02 1.14
CA GLN A 19 16.16 6.60 1.28
C GLN A 19 16.82 6.34 -0.06
N ALA A 20 16.13 5.69 -1.01
CA ALA A 20 16.64 5.44 -2.35
C ALA A 20 16.95 6.74 -3.10
N ILE A 21 16.03 7.72 -3.04
CA ILE A 21 16.23 9.05 -3.63
C ILE A 21 17.43 9.75 -2.99
N THR A 22 17.48 9.80 -1.66
CA THR A 22 18.55 10.48 -0.92
C THR A 22 19.91 9.87 -1.24
N LYS A 23 20.00 8.54 -1.21
CA LYS A 23 21.22 7.80 -1.53
C LYS A 23 21.68 8.07 -2.96
N ARG A 24 20.77 8.05 -3.94
CA ARG A 24 21.13 8.30 -5.35
C ARG A 24 21.70 9.72 -5.54
N MET A 25 21.09 10.71 -4.91
CA MET A 25 21.58 12.09 -4.98
C MET A 25 22.97 12.25 -4.34
N GLN A 26 23.24 11.53 -3.25
CA GLN A 26 24.59 11.48 -2.65
C GLN A 26 25.60 10.79 -3.57
N GLU A 27 25.22 9.74 -4.28
CA GLU A 27 26.08 9.06 -5.24
C GLU A 27 26.49 10.00 -6.40
N TYR A 28 25.54 10.78 -6.94
CA TYR A 28 25.86 11.78 -7.97
C TYR A 28 26.78 12.89 -7.48
N GLU A 29 26.60 13.31 -6.23
CA GLU A 29 27.54 14.24 -5.61
C GLU A 29 28.95 13.66 -5.60
N GLN A 30 29.14 12.38 -5.25
CA GLN A 30 30.48 11.75 -5.27
C GLN A 30 31.07 11.72 -6.68
N VAL A 31 30.25 11.45 -7.70
CA VAL A 31 30.70 11.49 -9.10
C VAL A 31 31.21 12.89 -9.47
N LEU A 32 30.47 13.94 -9.11
CA LEU A 32 30.89 15.32 -9.36
C LEU A 32 32.13 15.71 -8.54
N ARG A 33 32.27 15.21 -7.31
CA ARG A 33 33.48 15.39 -6.50
C ARG A 33 34.69 14.75 -7.17
N GLY A 34 34.51 13.61 -7.83
CA GLY A 34 35.54 13.01 -8.70
C GLY A 34 35.98 13.96 -9.81
N GLY A 35 35.04 14.66 -10.44
CA GLY A 35 35.35 15.66 -11.47
C GLY A 35 36.11 16.87 -10.90
N VAL A 36 35.73 17.36 -9.71
CA VAL A 36 36.52 18.38 -8.99
C VAL A 36 37.94 17.86 -8.71
N GLY A 37 38.05 16.62 -8.22
CA GLY A 37 39.34 15.97 -7.96
C GLY A 37 40.24 15.88 -9.20
N LEU A 38 39.68 15.58 -10.37
CA LEU A 38 40.41 15.58 -11.65
C LEU A 38 41.06 16.96 -11.91
N PHE A 39 40.29 18.04 -11.80
CA PHE A 39 40.80 19.40 -12.02
C PHE A 39 41.80 19.86 -10.95
N MET A 40 41.63 19.42 -9.71
CA MET A 40 42.50 19.80 -8.60
C MET A 40 43.83 19.04 -8.59
N ALA A 41 43.82 17.79 -9.06
CA ALA A 41 45.00 16.92 -9.08
C ALA A 41 45.83 17.02 -10.37
N SER A 42 45.36 17.79 -11.36
CA SER A 42 46.03 17.94 -12.67
C SER A 42 46.48 19.38 -12.88
N GLU A 43 47.64 19.58 -13.52
CA GLU A 43 48.10 20.93 -13.89
C GLU A 43 47.19 21.56 -14.95
N HIS A 44 46.73 20.73 -15.88
CA HIS A 44 45.79 21.07 -16.93
C HIS A 44 44.88 19.86 -17.17
N VAL A 45 43.64 20.12 -17.60
CA VAL A 45 42.72 19.08 -18.05
C VAL A 45 42.24 19.50 -19.42
N ASP A 46 42.75 18.83 -20.46
CA ASP A 46 42.31 19.06 -21.81
C ASP A 46 40.97 18.36 -22.10
N ARG A 47 40.39 18.66 -23.26
CA ARG A 47 39.10 18.10 -23.67
C ARG A 47 39.14 16.57 -23.83
N LYS A 48 40.25 16.02 -24.29
CA LYS A 48 40.40 14.57 -24.50
C LYS A 48 40.54 13.84 -23.17
N GLU A 49 41.26 14.42 -22.21
CA GLU A 49 41.37 13.93 -20.84
C GLU A 49 40.00 13.96 -20.15
N PHE A 50 39.27 15.07 -20.25
CA PHE A 50 37.93 15.18 -19.68
C PHE A 50 36.95 14.18 -20.32
N GLN A 51 36.96 14.04 -21.65
CA GLN A 51 36.18 13.01 -22.36
C GLN A 51 36.52 11.61 -21.86
N THR A 52 37.81 11.29 -21.75
CA THR A 52 38.27 9.97 -21.30
C THR A 52 37.82 9.69 -19.88
N TYR A 53 37.95 10.68 -18.99
CA TYR A 53 37.46 10.59 -17.62
C TYR A 53 35.96 10.28 -17.58
N VAL A 54 35.13 11.08 -18.25
CA VAL A 54 33.66 10.90 -18.21
C VAL A 54 33.23 9.59 -18.87
N ALA A 55 33.86 9.18 -19.96
CA ALA A 55 33.57 7.90 -20.61
C ALA A 55 33.83 6.70 -19.68
N ASN A 56 34.84 6.77 -18.80
CA ASN A 56 35.16 5.71 -17.84
C ASN A 56 34.26 5.72 -16.59
N LEU A 57 33.48 6.78 -16.36
CA LEU A 57 32.44 6.79 -15.33
C LEU A 57 31.22 5.95 -15.72
N LEU A 58 31.07 5.62 -17.01
CA LEU A 58 29.98 4.79 -17.55
C LEU A 58 28.61 5.30 -17.09
N ILE A 59 28.39 6.61 -17.27
CA ILE A 59 27.24 7.30 -16.68
C ILE A 59 25.89 6.82 -17.20
N ASP A 60 25.84 6.40 -18.46
CA ASP A 60 24.62 5.84 -19.04
C ASP A 60 24.26 4.46 -18.45
N THR A 61 25.25 3.74 -17.90
CA THR A 61 25.07 2.40 -17.33
C THR A 61 24.73 2.44 -15.85
N TYR A 62 25.45 3.24 -15.05
CA TYR A 62 25.31 3.23 -13.59
C TYR A 62 24.44 4.37 -13.05
N TRP A 63 24.23 5.42 -13.83
CA TRP A 63 23.71 6.70 -13.35
C TRP A 63 22.49 7.21 -14.14
N PRO A 64 21.40 6.41 -14.30
CA PRO A 64 20.23 6.82 -15.06
C PRO A 64 19.63 8.16 -14.60
N GLY A 65 19.31 9.03 -15.56
CA GLY A 65 18.77 10.37 -15.34
C GLY A 65 19.79 11.51 -15.44
N ILE A 66 21.09 11.21 -15.30
CA ILE A 66 22.15 12.18 -15.62
C ILE A 66 22.28 12.33 -17.14
N GLN A 67 22.41 13.55 -17.65
CA GLN A 67 22.59 13.79 -19.09
C GLN A 67 24.06 14.00 -19.48
N GLY A 68 24.93 14.12 -18.49
CA GLY A 68 26.35 14.36 -18.69
C GLY A 68 27.01 14.95 -17.46
N ILE A 69 28.32 15.10 -17.55
CA ILE A 69 29.12 15.85 -16.59
C ILE A 69 29.81 16.96 -17.37
N GLY A 70 29.77 18.17 -16.84
CA GLY A 70 30.33 19.34 -17.48
C GLY A 70 31.16 20.19 -16.53
N TYR A 71 31.89 21.11 -17.14
CA TYR A 71 32.61 22.17 -16.46
C TYR A 71 32.18 23.51 -17.05
N ALA A 72 31.75 24.39 -16.15
CA ALA A 72 31.36 25.76 -16.46
C ALA A 72 32.36 26.72 -15.84
N GLN A 73 33.07 27.46 -16.68
CA GLN A 73 34.09 28.40 -16.25
C GLN A 73 33.46 29.75 -15.91
N MET A 74 33.94 30.40 -14.84
CA MET A 74 33.63 31.79 -14.54
C MET A 74 34.60 32.71 -15.29
N ILE A 75 34.07 33.75 -15.93
CA ILE A 75 34.80 34.61 -16.86
C ILE A 75 34.51 36.07 -16.51
N SER A 76 35.57 36.87 -16.32
CA SER A 76 35.43 38.31 -16.17
C SER A 76 35.15 38.99 -17.52
N PRO A 77 34.49 40.16 -17.54
CA PRO A 77 34.20 40.88 -18.78
C PRO A 77 35.44 41.13 -19.64
N ASP A 78 36.54 41.52 -19.01
CA ASP A 78 37.82 41.78 -19.69
C ASP A 78 38.44 40.52 -20.33
N SER A 79 38.10 39.33 -19.82
CA SER A 79 38.63 38.05 -20.31
C SER A 79 37.76 37.40 -21.39
N LEU A 80 36.54 37.89 -21.63
CA LEU A 80 35.56 37.25 -22.50
C LEU A 80 36.08 37.03 -23.93
N THR A 81 36.69 38.05 -24.52
CA THR A 81 37.22 37.96 -25.89
C THR A 81 38.39 36.98 -25.98
N ALA A 82 39.26 36.95 -24.97
CA ALA A 82 40.39 36.04 -24.90
C ALA A 82 39.91 34.59 -24.73
N HIS A 83 38.90 34.38 -23.88
CA HIS A 83 38.24 33.10 -23.65
C HIS A 83 37.67 32.51 -24.94
N GLU A 84 36.83 33.27 -25.65
CA GLU A 84 36.24 32.79 -26.91
C GLU A 84 37.30 32.46 -27.95
N LYS A 85 38.35 33.28 -28.06
CA LYS A 85 39.47 33.03 -28.98
C LYS A 85 40.21 31.73 -28.62
N SER A 86 40.42 31.46 -27.33
CA SER A 86 41.04 30.22 -26.86
C SER A 86 40.23 29.00 -27.31
N ILE A 87 38.93 28.96 -27.00
CA ILE A 87 38.07 27.83 -27.37
C ILE A 87 37.95 27.68 -28.89
N ARG A 88 37.88 28.78 -29.65
CA ARG A 88 37.89 28.73 -31.13
C ARG A 88 39.16 28.08 -31.67
N SER A 89 40.31 28.32 -31.03
CA SER A 89 41.60 27.72 -31.43
C SER A 89 41.70 26.22 -31.14
N GLU A 90 40.83 25.68 -30.27
CA GLU A 90 40.71 24.23 -30.01
C GLU A 90 39.88 23.48 -31.07
N GLY A 91 39.40 24.17 -32.10
CA GLY A 91 38.63 23.57 -33.20
C GLY A 91 37.13 23.85 -33.17
N PHE A 92 36.67 24.84 -32.40
CA PHE A 92 35.27 25.28 -32.33
C PHE A 92 35.10 26.70 -32.90
N PRO A 93 35.25 26.91 -34.22
CA PRO A 93 35.31 28.25 -34.82
C PRO A 93 34.08 29.11 -34.53
N ASP A 94 32.91 28.49 -34.37
CA ASP A 94 31.63 29.17 -34.11
C ASP A 94 31.32 29.36 -32.62
N TYR A 95 32.23 28.96 -31.72
CA TYR A 95 32.03 29.10 -30.28
C TYR A 95 31.82 30.57 -29.90
N MET A 96 30.81 30.82 -29.07
CA MET A 96 30.56 32.11 -28.43
C MET A 96 29.91 31.88 -27.07
N VAL A 97 30.06 32.84 -26.16
CA VAL A 97 29.30 32.86 -24.91
C VAL A 97 27.91 33.43 -25.19
N TYR A 98 26.86 32.71 -24.82
CA TYR A 98 25.48 33.13 -25.08
C TYR A 98 24.55 32.89 -23.88
N PRO A 99 23.46 33.66 -23.72
CA PRO A 99 22.98 34.73 -24.60
C PRO A 99 23.90 35.96 -24.58
N PRO A 100 23.96 36.73 -25.68
CA PRO A 100 24.74 37.97 -25.73
C PRO A 100 24.20 38.98 -24.71
N GLY A 101 25.02 39.98 -24.38
CA GLY A 101 24.66 41.08 -23.46
C GLY A 101 25.76 41.33 -22.44
N GLU A 102 25.85 42.58 -21.98
CA GLU A 102 26.84 42.99 -20.98
C GLU A 102 26.44 42.51 -19.58
N ARG A 103 27.42 41.98 -18.85
CA ARG A 103 27.28 41.45 -17.47
C ARG A 103 28.55 41.71 -16.69
N ASP A 104 28.43 41.81 -15.36
CA ASP A 104 29.58 41.97 -14.45
C ASP A 104 30.45 40.72 -14.36
N VAL A 105 29.83 39.56 -14.62
CA VAL A 105 30.48 38.26 -14.66
C VAL A 105 29.73 37.37 -15.62
N TYR A 106 30.47 36.57 -16.38
CA TYR A 106 29.94 35.55 -17.27
C TYR A 106 30.27 34.18 -16.71
N SER A 107 29.45 33.21 -17.06
CA SER A 107 29.88 31.82 -17.09
C SER A 107 29.90 31.31 -18.52
N ALA A 108 30.58 30.20 -18.77
CA ALA A 108 30.40 29.47 -20.01
C ALA A 108 30.63 27.98 -19.80
N ILE A 109 29.75 27.14 -20.35
CA ILE A 109 30.00 25.70 -20.43
C ILE A 109 31.13 25.46 -21.44
N VAL A 110 32.27 24.98 -20.96
CA VAL A 110 33.47 24.70 -21.78
C VAL A 110 33.68 23.21 -22.01
N TYR A 111 33.21 22.38 -21.07
CA TYR A 111 33.13 20.92 -21.24
C TYR A 111 31.73 20.44 -20.88
N LEU A 112 31.23 19.46 -21.63
CA LEU A 112 30.02 18.71 -21.31
C LEU A 112 30.08 17.38 -22.05
N GLU A 113 30.29 16.31 -21.30
CA GLU A 113 30.45 14.97 -21.85
C GLU A 113 29.32 14.04 -21.38
N PRO A 114 28.83 13.13 -22.24
CA PRO A 114 29.28 12.89 -23.62
C PRO A 114 28.90 14.03 -24.56
N PHE A 115 29.82 14.43 -25.45
CA PHE A 115 29.65 15.56 -26.39
C PHE A 115 28.72 15.24 -27.57
N THR A 116 27.54 14.72 -27.26
CA THR A 116 26.47 14.39 -28.22
C THR A 116 25.83 15.65 -28.79
N SER A 117 25.10 15.52 -29.90
CA SER A 117 24.34 16.63 -30.50
C SER A 117 23.35 17.30 -29.53
N ARG A 118 22.84 16.56 -28.53
CA ARG A 118 21.98 17.08 -27.46
C ARG A 118 22.76 18.01 -26.53
N ASN A 119 23.92 17.57 -26.07
CA ASN A 119 24.77 18.31 -25.14
C ASN A 119 25.51 19.49 -25.80
N GLN A 120 25.86 19.38 -27.08
CA GLN A 120 26.46 20.48 -27.87
C GLN A 120 25.60 21.75 -27.87
N ARG A 121 24.28 21.63 -27.71
CA ARG A 121 23.35 22.78 -27.62
C ARG A 121 23.58 23.65 -26.40
N ALA A 122 24.25 23.15 -25.36
CA ALA A 122 24.59 23.89 -24.16
C ALA A 122 26.04 24.40 -24.17
N PHE A 123 26.86 24.00 -25.15
CA PHE A 123 28.26 24.38 -25.22
C PHE A 123 28.40 25.88 -25.51
N GLY A 124 29.03 26.63 -24.60
CA GLY A 124 29.09 28.09 -24.62
C GLY A 124 27.96 28.80 -23.86
N TYR A 125 26.99 28.06 -23.32
CA TYR A 125 25.89 28.68 -22.58
C TYR A 125 26.38 29.31 -21.28
N ASP A 126 26.01 30.58 -21.09
CA ASP A 126 26.16 31.33 -19.86
C ASP A 126 25.04 30.97 -18.89
N MET A 127 25.31 29.97 -18.04
CA MET A 127 24.37 29.56 -16.99
C MET A 127 24.09 30.67 -15.98
N PHE A 128 25.02 31.60 -15.76
CA PHE A 128 24.86 32.74 -14.86
C PHE A 128 23.86 33.79 -15.38
N SER A 129 23.52 33.74 -16.67
CA SER A 129 22.46 34.58 -17.26
C SER A 129 21.05 34.16 -16.84
N ASN A 130 20.86 32.93 -16.38
CA ASN A 130 19.57 32.41 -15.93
C ASN A 130 19.44 32.54 -14.40
N PRO A 131 18.38 33.19 -13.87
CA PRO A 131 18.28 33.47 -12.44
C PRO A 131 18.22 32.22 -11.57
N ILE A 132 17.55 31.15 -12.02
CA ILE A 132 17.40 29.89 -11.26
C ILE A 132 18.73 29.14 -11.17
N ARG A 133 19.50 29.12 -12.26
CA ARG A 133 20.84 28.53 -12.28
C ARG A 133 21.82 29.38 -11.48
N LYS A 134 21.77 30.70 -11.65
CA LYS A 134 22.59 31.67 -10.95
C LYS A 134 22.44 31.54 -9.43
N GLU A 135 21.21 31.43 -8.92
CA GLU A 135 20.95 31.23 -7.48
C GLU A 135 21.72 30.02 -6.92
N ALA A 136 21.67 28.89 -7.63
CA ALA A 136 22.36 27.67 -7.20
C ALA A 136 23.88 27.77 -7.30
N MET A 137 24.38 28.36 -8.39
CA MET A 137 25.81 28.61 -8.58
C MET A 137 26.37 29.55 -7.51
N GLN A 138 25.64 30.63 -7.18
CA GLN A 138 25.99 31.54 -6.09
C GLN A 138 26.03 30.80 -4.75
N LYS A 139 24.99 30.04 -4.41
CA LYS A 139 24.94 29.25 -3.18
C LYS A 139 26.10 28.25 -3.08
N ALA A 140 26.44 27.57 -4.17
CA ALA A 140 27.60 26.69 -4.22
C ALA A 140 28.90 27.45 -3.97
N ALA A 141 29.12 28.59 -4.64
CA ALA A 141 30.31 29.42 -4.45
C ALA A 141 30.43 29.97 -3.02
N GLU A 142 29.33 30.47 -2.46
CA GLU A 142 29.27 31.08 -1.13
C GLU A 142 29.52 30.06 -0.03
N THR A 143 28.95 28.86 -0.15
CA THR A 143 29.03 27.81 0.88
C THR A 143 30.25 26.89 0.74
N GLY A 144 30.84 26.80 -0.45
CA GLY A 144 31.85 25.79 -0.78
C GLY A 144 31.28 24.37 -0.84
N GLN A 145 29.95 24.22 -0.81
CA GLN A 145 29.26 22.93 -0.82
C GLN A 145 28.49 22.75 -2.14
N PRO A 146 28.12 21.50 -2.49
CA PRO A 146 27.23 21.24 -3.60
C PRO A 146 25.90 21.97 -3.48
N ALA A 147 25.38 22.49 -4.59
CA ALA A 147 24.08 23.15 -4.66
C ALA A 147 23.20 22.62 -5.81
N VAL A 148 21.93 22.35 -5.53
CA VAL A 148 20.91 21.98 -6.53
C VAL A 148 20.17 23.24 -7.02
N SER A 149 19.92 23.34 -8.32
CA SER A 149 19.07 24.37 -8.91
C SER A 149 17.59 24.14 -8.64
N GLY A 150 16.80 25.20 -8.78
CA GLY A 150 15.36 25.02 -8.94
C GLY A 150 15.00 24.32 -10.26
N LEU A 151 13.70 24.16 -10.46
CA LEU A 151 13.12 23.65 -11.70
C LEU A 151 13.58 24.49 -12.91
N VAL A 152 14.17 23.84 -13.90
CA VAL A 152 14.55 24.46 -15.17
C VAL A 152 14.17 23.57 -16.34
N THR A 153 13.96 24.18 -17.51
CA THR A 153 14.06 23.46 -18.77
C THR A 153 15.54 23.40 -19.16
N LEU A 154 16.06 22.21 -19.40
CA LEU A 154 17.45 22.06 -19.83
C LEU A 154 17.61 22.61 -21.25
N VAL A 155 18.71 23.31 -21.51
CA VAL A 155 19.07 23.80 -22.86
C VAL A 155 19.24 22.63 -23.85
N GLN A 156 19.49 21.44 -23.32
CA GLN A 156 19.57 20.16 -24.03
C GLN A 156 18.22 19.60 -24.49
N GLU A 157 17.08 20.12 -24.00
CA GLU A 157 15.78 19.64 -24.43
C GLU A 157 15.48 20.03 -25.88
N THR A 158 14.74 19.15 -26.56
CA THR A 158 14.32 19.33 -27.96
C THR A 158 12.81 19.59 -28.03
N SER A 159 12.23 19.68 -29.22
CA SER A 159 10.77 19.82 -29.37
C SER A 159 9.98 18.56 -28.97
N THR A 160 10.66 17.44 -28.72
CA THR A 160 10.07 16.15 -28.34
C THR A 160 10.51 15.76 -26.94
N ASP A 161 9.58 15.28 -26.11
CA ASP A 161 9.84 14.79 -24.75
C ASP A 161 10.53 15.83 -23.84
N ILE A 162 10.02 17.07 -23.82
CA ILE A 162 10.51 18.11 -22.90
C ILE A 162 10.15 17.70 -21.48
N GLN A 163 11.17 17.59 -20.63
CA GLN A 163 11.01 17.22 -19.23
C GLN A 163 11.43 18.38 -18.31
N ALA A 164 10.85 18.38 -17.11
CA ALA A 164 11.41 19.10 -15.98
C ALA A 164 12.86 18.63 -15.73
N GLY A 165 13.76 19.57 -15.49
CA GLY A 165 15.15 19.28 -15.16
C GLY A 165 15.67 20.17 -14.04
N PHE A 166 16.83 19.80 -13.54
CA PHE A 166 17.59 20.56 -12.57
C PHE A 166 19.08 20.27 -12.76
N LEU A 167 19.93 21.07 -12.12
CA LEU A 167 21.38 20.88 -12.15
C LEU A 167 21.93 20.79 -10.74
N VAL A 168 23.02 20.05 -10.58
CA VAL A 168 23.83 20.04 -9.36
C VAL A 168 25.18 20.66 -9.68
N TYR A 169 25.60 21.62 -8.87
CA TYR A 169 26.84 22.39 -9.03
C TYR A 169 27.79 22.13 -7.87
N LEU A 170 29.05 21.85 -8.18
CA LEU A 170 30.15 21.83 -7.21
C LEU A 170 31.16 22.91 -7.58
N PRO A 171 31.51 23.81 -6.65
CA PRO A 171 32.45 24.88 -6.94
C PRO A 171 33.87 24.32 -7.10
N LEU A 172 34.61 24.87 -8.06
CA LEU A 172 36.04 24.61 -8.27
C LEU A 172 36.82 25.89 -7.98
N TYR A 173 37.73 25.82 -7.00
CA TYR A 173 38.58 26.93 -6.61
C TYR A 173 40.01 26.78 -7.16
N SER A 174 40.76 27.87 -7.19
CA SER A 174 42.14 27.88 -7.70
C SER A 174 43.19 27.28 -6.76
N VAL A 175 42.82 26.98 -5.51
CA VAL A 175 43.72 26.52 -4.46
C VAL A 175 43.14 25.30 -3.74
N ASP A 176 44.00 24.38 -3.32
CA ASP A 176 43.63 23.21 -2.52
C ASP A 176 43.83 23.49 -1.02
N LYS A 177 43.07 24.46 -0.50
CA LYS A 177 43.07 24.78 0.94
C LYS A 177 41.67 25.16 1.41
N PRO A 178 41.34 24.94 2.69
CA PRO A 178 40.09 25.44 3.26
C PRO A 178 39.97 26.95 3.07
N LEU A 179 38.84 27.40 2.52
CA LEU A 179 38.50 28.82 2.35
C LEU A 179 37.47 29.20 3.42
N ALA A 180 37.85 30.12 4.30
CA ALA A 180 37.09 30.41 5.51
C ALA A 180 35.94 31.39 5.25
N THR A 181 36.14 32.34 4.33
CA THR A 181 35.16 33.40 4.05
C THR A 181 34.56 33.27 2.66
N GLU A 182 33.34 33.78 2.51
CA GLU A 182 32.66 33.90 1.23
C GLU A 182 33.48 34.74 0.23
N GLU A 183 34.07 35.85 0.69
CA GLU A 183 34.87 36.73 -0.15
C GLU A 183 36.10 36.02 -0.75
N GLU A 184 36.78 35.20 0.06
CA GLU A 184 37.90 34.37 -0.42
C GLU A 184 37.43 33.35 -1.48
N ARG A 185 36.27 32.73 -1.26
CA ARG A 185 35.68 31.76 -2.20
C ARG A 185 35.37 32.41 -3.53
N TRP A 186 34.70 33.56 -3.55
CA TRP A 186 34.42 34.28 -4.79
C TRP A 186 35.68 34.68 -5.54
N ARG A 187 36.68 35.22 -4.83
CA ARG A 187 37.95 35.66 -5.43
C ARG A 187 38.73 34.52 -6.08
N LEU A 188 38.62 33.31 -5.53
CA LEU A 188 39.38 32.14 -5.96
C LEU A 188 38.55 31.16 -6.80
N LEU A 189 37.28 31.48 -7.09
CA LEU A 189 36.39 30.63 -7.87
C LEU A 189 36.84 30.59 -9.34
N LYS A 190 37.16 29.40 -9.84
CA LYS A 190 37.45 29.17 -11.27
C LYS A 190 36.18 28.85 -12.06
N GLY A 191 35.23 28.14 -11.45
CA GLY A 191 34.10 27.57 -12.16
C GLY A 191 33.35 26.55 -11.33
N PHE A 192 32.54 25.74 -12.02
CA PHE A 192 31.72 24.70 -11.43
C PHE A 192 31.82 23.41 -12.24
N VAL A 193 32.09 22.31 -11.56
CA VAL A 193 31.80 20.98 -12.10
C VAL A 193 30.34 20.71 -11.84
N TYR A 194 29.59 20.28 -12.86
CA TYR A 194 28.14 20.17 -12.77
C TYR A 194 27.59 18.96 -13.53
N ALA A 195 26.37 18.58 -13.19
CA ALA A 195 25.58 17.61 -13.95
C ALA A 195 24.15 18.13 -14.18
N PRO A 196 23.63 18.05 -15.41
CA PRO A 196 22.22 18.25 -15.71
C PRO A 196 21.43 16.93 -15.55
N PHE A 197 20.27 17.02 -14.92
CA PHE A 197 19.37 15.89 -14.67
C PHE A 197 18.01 16.11 -15.30
N ARG A 198 17.51 15.06 -15.96
CA ARG A 198 16.11 14.98 -16.38
C ARG A 198 15.32 14.32 -15.27
N ALA A 199 14.37 15.03 -14.69
CA ALA A 199 13.70 14.60 -13.47
C ALA A 199 12.94 13.28 -13.68
N LYS A 200 12.22 13.13 -14.79
CA LYS A 200 11.48 11.89 -15.08
C LYS A 200 12.40 10.69 -15.26
N ASP A 201 13.43 10.81 -16.10
CA ASP A 201 14.42 9.73 -16.30
C ASP A 201 15.12 9.35 -14.97
N LEU A 202 15.42 10.33 -14.13
CA LEU A 202 16.03 10.12 -12.82
C LEU A 202 15.13 9.32 -11.87
N PHE A 203 13.90 9.80 -11.64
CA PHE A 203 13.03 9.16 -10.65
C PHE A 203 12.55 7.79 -11.14
N GLN A 204 12.36 7.59 -12.44
CA GLN A 204 12.14 6.27 -13.03
C GLN A 204 13.37 5.36 -12.87
N GLY A 205 14.59 5.90 -13.00
CA GLY A 205 15.82 5.13 -12.77
C GLY A 205 16.04 4.72 -11.30
N ILE A 206 15.59 5.54 -10.34
CA ILE A 206 15.73 5.25 -8.90
C ILE A 206 14.68 4.24 -8.43
N LEU A 207 13.43 4.47 -8.82
CA LEU A 207 12.27 3.76 -8.26
C LEU A 207 11.68 2.72 -9.23
N GLY A 208 12.21 2.63 -10.44
CA GLY A 208 11.69 1.82 -11.54
C GLY A 208 10.50 2.48 -12.24
N GLU A 209 9.88 1.75 -13.18
CA GLU A 209 8.44 1.91 -13.40
C GLU A 209 7.78 1.65 -12.04
N GLY A 210 7.32 2.71 -11.37
CA GLY A 210 7.08 2.73 -9.93
C GLY A 210 6.28 1.52 -9.43
N PRO A 211 6.44 1.12 -8.17
CA PRO A 211 5.74 -0.05 -7.68
C PRO A 211 4.23 0.14 -7.87
N PRO A 212 3.49 -0.87 -8.38
CA PRO A 212 2.06 -0.76 -8.67
C PRO A 212 1.22 -0.42 -7.43
N THR A 213 1.86 -0.34 -6.26
CA THR A 213 1.33 -0.07 -4.93
C THR A 213 1.49 1.37 -4.44
N LEU A 214 2.36 2.18 -5.05
CA LEU A 214 2.69 3.52 -4.54
C LEU A 214 2.74 4.57 -5.66
N ASP A 215 1.85 5.56 -5.55
CA ASP A 215 1.94 6.79 -6.32
C ASP A 215 2.83 7.79 -5.59
N PHE A 216 3.72 8.47 -6.31
CA PHE A 216 4.51 9.56 -5.76
C PHE A 216 4.68 10.75 -6.70
N GLN A 217 4.82 11.92 -6.08
CA GLN A 217 5.08 13.19 -6.71
C GLN A 217 6.24 13.88 -6.00
N VAL A 218 7.07 14.61 -6.76
CA VAL A 218 8.23 15.35 -6.26
C VAL A 218 8.07 16.81 -6.63
N PHE A 219 8.22 17.69 -5.64
CA PHE A 219 8.08 19.13 -5.79
C PHE A 219 9.35 19.85 -5.32
N ASP A 220 9.69 20.91 -6.04
CA ASP A 220 10.77 21.81 -5.68
C ASP A 220 10.33 22.81 -4.60
N GLY A 221 10.88 22.67 -3.39
CA GLY A 221 10.51 23.47 -2.21
C GLY A 221 10.02 22.63 -1.03
N ASP A 222 9.70 23.30 0.07
CA ASP A 222 9.16 22.72 1.30
C ASP A 222 7.64 22.54 1.30
N GLN A 223 6.98 22.94 0.21
CA GLN A 223 5.54 22.79 -0.03
C GLN A 223 5.26 22.14 -1.39
N PRO A 224 4.18 21.34 -1.52
CA PRO A 224 3.80 20.66 -2.75
C PRO A 224 3.03 21.61 -3.70
N LEU A 225 3.70 22.62 -4.24
CA LEU A 225 3.11 23.58 -5.17
C LEU A 225 3.13 23.04 -6.61
N THR A 226 1.99 23.07 -7.30
CA THR A 226 1.85 22.49 -8.64
C THR A 226 2.81 23.08 -9.67
N ASP A 227 3.08 24.38 -9.61
CA ASP A 227 4.02 25.06 -10.52
C ASP A 227 5.48 24.65 -10.29
N HIS A 228 5.76 23.95 -9.18
CA HIS A 228 7.07 23.47 -8.77
C HIS A 228 7.18 21.93 -8.90
N LEU A 229 6.26 21.29 -9.62
CA LEU A 229 6.29 19.85 -9.83
C LEU A 229 7.52 19.44 -10.66
N LEU A 230 8.42 18.66 -10.07
CA LEU A 230 9.57 18.05 -10.73
C LEU A 230 9.20 16.72 -11.40
N TYR A 231 8.34 15.93 -10.74
CA TYR A 231 7.99 14.60 -11.22
C TYR A 231 6.65 14.11 -10.69
N ASP A 232 5.89 13.43 -11.55
CA ASP A 232 4.69 12.68 -11.18
C ASP A 232 4.75 11.27 -11.80
N SER A 233 4.76 10.26 -10.94
CA SER A 233 4.77 8.85 -11.35
C SER A 233 3.57 8.41 -12.19
N ARG A 234 2.45 9.17 -12.18
CA ARG A 234 1.22 8.85 -12.92
C ARG A 234 1.06 9.59 -14.25
N GLN A 235 1.99 10.46 -14.62
CA GLN A 235 1.76 11.37 -15.75
C GLN A 235 1.54 10.64 -17.10
N ASP A 236 2.04 9.40 -17.24
CA ASP A 236 1.86 8.55 -18.43
C ASP A 236 0.74 7.49 -18.30
N THR A 237 0.08 7.34 -17.14
CA THR A 237 -0.98 6.34 -16.96
C THR A 237 -2.35 6.94 -17.24
N LEU A 238 -3.02 6.45 -18.31
CA LEU A 238 -4.39 6.83 -18.70
C LEU A 238 -5.47 6.57 -17.64
N ARG A 239 -5.11 5.95 -16.51
CA ARG A 239 -5.96 5.72 -15.35
C ARG A 239 -5.54 6.65 -14.22
N ARG A 240 -6.25 7.77 -14.09
CA ARG A 240 -6.36 8.47 -12.80
C ARG A 240 -7.23 7.59 -11.89
N ASP A 241 -6.66 6.51 -11.35
CA ASP A 241 -7.30 5.80 -10.26
C ASP A 241 -7.50 6.80 -9.10
N GLU A 242 -8.70 6.81 -8.54
CA GLU A 242 -8.99 7.53 -7.30
C GLU A 242 -8.02 6.98 -6.25
N GLY A 243 -7.15 7.86 -5.72
CA GLY A 243 -6.00 7.46 -4.91
C GLY A 243 -6.37 6.55 -3.74
N GLY A 244 -5.44 5.71 -3.31
CA GLY A 244 -5.64 4.78 -2.21
C GLY A 244 -5.80 5.44 -0.84
N GLN A 245 -6.13 4.62 0.14
CA GLN A 245 -6.54 5.04 1.49
C GLN A 245 -5.42 5.68 2.32
N HIS A 246 -4.17 5.56 1.91
CA HIS A 246 -3.01 6.03 2.66
C HIS A 246 -2.28 7.15 1.92
N GLN A 247 -1.83 8.16 2.66
CA GLN A 247 -1.02 9.24 2.12
C GLN A 247 0.11 9.64 3.10
N SER A 248 1.21 10.13 2.55
CA SER A 248 2.32 10.68 3.33
C SER A 248 3.01 11.81 2.60
N GLN A 249 3.54 12.76 3.35
CA GLN A 249 4.42 13.81 2.83
C GLN A 249 5.75 13.76 3.58
N ARG A 250 6.85 13.98 2.86
CA ARG A 250 8.21 14.04 3.41
C ARG A 250 8.93 15.22 2.78
N VAL A 251 9.56 16.06 3.61
CA VAL A 251 10.48 17.09 3.13
C VAL A 251 11.90 16.56 3.32
N ILE A 252 12.69 16.59 2.26
CA ILE A 252 14.10 16.22 2.28
C ILE A 252 14.97 17.40 1.85
N ALA A 253 16.13 17.53 2.47
CA ALA A 253 17.13 18.52 2.08
C ALA A 253 18.24 17.83 1.27
N LEU A 254 18.40 18.23 0.01
CA LEU A 254 19.34 17.67 -0.94
C LEU A 254 20.25 18.79 -1.45
N GLN A 255 21.56 18.69 -1.17
CA GLN A 255 22.58 19.65 -1.61
C GLN A 255 22.10 21.12 -1.48
N GLY A 256 21.66 21.49 -0.28
CA GLY A 256 21.22 22.85 0.02
C GLY A 256 19.82 23.26 -0.49
N ARG A 257 19.04 22.38 -1.11
CA ARG A 257 17.66 22.67 -1.55
C ARG A 257 16.67 21.72 -0.91
N ALA A 258 15.50 22.23 -0.51
CA ALA A 258 14.43 21.42 0.06
C ALA A 258 13.53 20.89 -1.06
N TRP A 259 13.20 19.61 -1.03
CA TRP A 259 12.20 19.01 -1.90
C TRP A 259 11.10 18.36 -1.07
N THR A 260 9.87 18.45 -1.58
CA THR A 260 8.70 17.83 -0.98
C THR A 260 8.30 16.60 -1.78
N LEU A 261 8.28 15.45 -1.12
CA LEU A 261 7.85 14.18 -1.66
C LEU A 261 6.46 13.87 -1.13
N GLN A 262 5.49 13.74 -2.02
CA GLN A 262 4.13 13.32 -1.69
C GLN A 262 3.91 11.90 -2.18
N PHE A 263 3.38 11.05 -1.30
CA PHE A 263 3.12 9.65 -1.55
C PHE A 263 1.65 9.34 -1.28
N LYS A 264 1.06 8.48 -2.11
CA LYS A 264 -0.28 7.93 -1.93
C LYS A 264 -0.25 6.44 -2.22
N SER A 265 -0.97 5.63 -1.45
CA SER A 265 -1.16 4.23 -1.83
C SER A 265 -2.00 4.19 -3.10
N THR A 266 -1.86 3.13 -3.88
CA THR A 266 -2.75 2.85 -5.01
C THR A 266 -3.91 1.96 -4.56
N GLN A 267 -4.94 1.86 -5.40
CA GLN A 267 -6.01 0.89 -5.17
C GLN A 267 -5.48 -0.55 -5.15
N THR A 268 -4.46 -0.86 -5.95
CA THR A 268 -3.78 -2.16 -5.94
C THR A 268 -3.14 -2.46 -4.58
N PHE A 269 -2.49 -1.49 -3.95
CA PHE A 269 -1.97 -1.65 -2.59
C PHE A 269 -3.08 -1.96 -1.60
N ASP A 270 -4.16 -1.18 -1.65
CA ASP A 270 -5.28 -1.35 -0.73
C ASP A 270 -5.96 -2.71 -0.91
N GLN A 271 -6.05 -3.24 -2.13
CA GLN A 271 -6.56 -4.58 -2.42
C GLN A 271 -5.63 -5.69 -1.90
N LEU A 272 -4.31 -5.54 -2.07
CA LEU A 272 -3.31 -6.50 -1.61
C LEU A 272 -3.22 -6.53 -0.08
N MET A 273 -3.35 -5.37 0.57
CA MET A 273 -3.24 -5.22 2.03
C MET A 273 -4.58 -5.34 2.75
N GLY A 274 -5.69 -5.15 2.03
CA GLY A 274 -7.04 -5.36 2.52
C GLY A 274 -7.29 -6.82 2.85
N SER A 275 -7.96 -7.08 3.96
CA SER A 275 -8.34 -8.43 4.38
C SER A 275 -9.85 -8.53 4.53
N THR A 276 -10.45 -9.52 3.88
CA THR A 276 -11.86 -9.91 4.08
C THR A 276 -12.08 -10.70 5.36
N GLN A 277 -11.03 -10.99 6.15
CA GLN A 277 -11.14 -11.76 7.39
C GLN A 277 -12.12 -11.17 8.41
N PRO A 278 -12.18 -9.84 8.67
CA PRO A 278 -13.15 -9.29 9.61
C PRO A 278 -14.60 -9.56 9.17
N THR A 279 -14.88 -9.43 7.88
CA THR A 279 -16.21 -9.69 7.29
C THR A 279 -16.55 -11.17 7.31
N ILE A 280 -15.59 -12.05 7.04
CA ILE A 280 -15.77 -13.51 7.13
C ILE A 280 -16.02 -13.93 8.59
N ILE A 281 -15.27 -13.38 9.55
CA ILE A 281 -15.48 -13.66 10.97
C ILE A 281 -16.84 -13.13 11.42
N ALA A 282 -17.23 -11.91 11.00
CA ALA A 282 -18.52 -11.33 11.35
C ALA A 282 -19.70 -12.10 10.73
N THR A 283 -19.61 -12.49 9.46
CA THR A 283 -20.66 -13.29 8.80
C THR A 283 -20.74 -14.70 9.37
N THR A 284 -19.60 -15.34 9.65
CA THR A 284 -19.58 -16.66 10.31
C THR A 284 -20.15 -16.57 11.72
N GLY A 285 -19.79 -15.52 12.48
CA GLY A 285 -20.37 -15.25 13.80
C GLY A 285 -21.88 -15.05 13.73
N LEU A 286 -22.36 -14.24 12.77
CA LEU A 286 -23.79 -14.02 12.55
C LEU A 286 -24.53 -15.33 12.21
N ILE A 287 -23.94 -16.18 11.37
CA ILE A 287 -24.52 -17.50 11.03
C ILE A 287 -24.59 -18.38 12.28
N ILE A 288 -23.55 -18.40 13.10
CA ILE A 288 -23.53 -19.16 14.36
C ILE A 288 -24.60 -18.63 15.33
N ASP A 289 -24.74 -17.30 15.45
CA ASP A 289 -25.74 -16.67 16.31
C ASP A 289 -27.17 -16.99 15.84
N ILE A 290 -27.42 -16.96 14.53
CA ILE A 290 -28.71 -17.36 13.95
C ILE A 290 -28.99 -18.84 14.22
N LEU A 291 -28.00 -19.72 14.04
CA LEU A 291 -28.15 -21.16 14.33
C LEU A 291 -28.46 -21.41 15.80
N LEU A 292 -27.74 -20.75 16.71
CA LEU A 292 -27.99 -20.83 18.16
C LEU A 292 -29.38 -20.32 18.50
N PHE A 293 -29.81 -19.20 17.93
CA PHE A 293 -31.16 -18.66 18.10
C PHE A 293 -32.22 -19.66 17.63
N VAL A 294 -32.04 -20.28 16.46
CA VAL A 294 -32.96 -21.30 15.95
C VAL A 294 -33.02 -22.51 16.88
N VAL A 295 -31.88 -23.01 17.36
CA VAL A 295 -31.84 -24.14 18.31
C VAL A 295 -32.57 -23.78 19.61
N ILE A 296 -32.27 -22.63 20.20
CA ILE A 296 -32.91 -22.15 21.44
C ILE A 296 -34.43 -21.97 21.23
N TYR A 297 -34.83 -21.35 20.12
CA TYR A 297 -36.24 -21.15 19.76
C TYR A 297 -36.97 -22.49 19.59
N THR A 298 -36.35 -23.45 18.91
CA THR A 298 -36.94 -24.77 18.68
C THR A 298 -37.05 -25.57 19.98
N MET A 299 -36.05 -25.50 20.87
CA MET A 299 -36.11 -26.11 22.20
C MET A 299 -37.19 -25.48 23.08
N ALA A 300 -37.35 -24.16 23.05
CA ALA A 300 -38.40 -23.46 23.79
C ALA A 300 -39.79 -23.90 23.30
N ARG A 301 -40.00 -23.94 21.99
CA ARG A 301 -41.28 -24.37 21.38
C ARG A 301 -41.58 -25.85 21.63
N ASN A 302 -40.55 -26.71 21.60
CA ASN A 302 -40.70 -28.13 21.92
C ASN A 302 -41.01 -28.36 23.41
N ARG A 303 -40.48 -27.54 24.33
CA ARG A 303 -40.87 -27.58 25.74
C ARG A 303 -42.35 -27.25 25.94
N GLU A 304 -42.87 -26.23 25.26
CA GLU A 304 -44.31 -25.90 25.32
C GLU A 304 -45.18 -27.06 24.81
N ASN A 305 -44.81 -27.66 23.67
CA ASN A 305 -45.53 -28.81 23.10
C ASN A 305 -45.46 -30.06 24.00
N ALA A 306 -44.31 -30.29 24.65
CA ALA A 306 -44.16 -31.40 25.59
C ALA A 306 -45.02 -31.21 26.83
N VAL A 307 -45.14 -29.98 27.36
CA VAL A 307 -46.00 -29.67 28.50
C VAL A 307 -47.48 -29.88 28.16
N GLN A 308 -47.92 -29.49 26.96
CA GLN A 308 -49.32 -29.71 26.54
C GLN A 308 -49.67 -31.19 26.38
N ARG A 309 -48.79 -31.98 25.75
CA ARG A 309 -49.01 -33.44 25.60
C ARG A 309 -49.12 -34.16 26.95
N THR A 310 -48.33 -33.76 27.95
CA THR A 310 -48.43 -34.34 29.30
C THR A 310 -49.77 -34.00 29.94
N LYS A 311 -50.30 -32.79 29.73
CA LYS A 311 -51.64 -32.40 30.23
C LYS A 311 -52.76 -33.22 29.59
N GLU A 312 -52.71 -33.43 28.26
CA GLU A 312 -53.70 -34.25 27.55
C GLU A 312 -53.68 -35.70 28.02
N ILE A 313 -52.49 -36.30 28.22
CA ILE A 313 -52.36 -37.66 28.72
C ILE A 313 -52.92 -37.78 30.14
N THR A 314 -52.61 -36.84 31.03
CA THR A 314 -53.14 -36.86 32.40
C THR A 314 -54.67 -36.78 32.43
N LEU A 315 -55.27 -35.89 31.61
CA LEU A 315 -56.73 -35.77 31.51
C LEU A 315 -57.40 -37.05 30.96
N LEU A 316 -56.77 -37.72 30.00
CA LEU A 316 -57.26 -39.00 29.46
C LEU A 316 -57.19 -40.13 30.51
N VAL A 317 -56.11 -40.19 31.29
CA VAL A 317 -55.94 -41.18 32.37
C VAL A 317 -56.97 -40.96 33.48
N GLU A 318 -57.21 -39.70 33.88
CA GLU A 318 -58.25 -39.37 34.86
C GLU A 318 -59.66 -39.74 34.36
N GLY A 319 -59.97 -39.48 33.08
CA GLY A 319 -61.23 -39.85 32.46
C GLY A 319 -61.46 -41.37 32.41
N LEU A 320 -60.43 -42.14 32.07
CA LEU A 320 -60.46 -43.61 32.08
C LEU A 320 -60.74 -44.16 33.48
N SER A 321 -60.05 -43.64 34.50
CA SER A 321 -60.23 -44.09 35.89
C SER A 321 -61.66 -43.83 36.41
N SER A 322 -62.24 -42.65 36.11
CA SER A 322 -63.61 -42.32 36.51
C SER A 322 -64.65 -43.21 35.81
N SER A 323 -64.43 -43.53 34.54
CA SER A 323 -65.28 -44.45 33.76
C SER A 323 -65.24 -45.87 34.34
N GLU A 324 -64.06 -46.40 34.64
CA GLU A 324 -63.91 -47.73 35.24
C GLU A 324 -64.62 -47.85 36.59
N GLN A 325 -64.49 -46.84 37.46
CA GLN A 325 -65.17 -46.85 38.76
C GLN A 325 -66.71 -46.78 38.61
N ARG A 326 -67.21 -46.03 37.62
CA ARG A 326 -68.65 -45.94 37.34
C ARG A 326 -69.20 -47.27 36.85
N LEU A 327 -68.49 -47.92 35.93
CA LEU A 327 -68.83 -49.26 35.43
C LEU A 327 -68.86 -50.31 36.55
N LYS A 328 -67.86 -50.32 37.43
CA LYS A 328 -67.84 -51.23 38.59
C LYS A 328 -69.05 -51.01 39.51
N ARG A 329 -69.39 -49.76 39.84
CA ARG A 329 -70.57 -49.46 40.67
C ARG A 329 -71.90 -49.81 39.99
N THR A 330 -72.02 -49.59 38.69
CA THR A 330 -73.23 -49.97 37.95
C THR A 330 -73.42 -51.49 37.93
N HIS A 331 -72.34 -52.26 37.73
CA HIS A 331 -72.39 -53.73 37.81
C HIS A 331 -72.76 -54.24 39.21
N GLU A 332 -72.22 -53.63 40.27
CA GLU A 332 -72.57 -53.99 41.65
C GLU A 332 -74.04 -53.71 41.98
N ILE A 333 -74.56 -52.53 41.62
CA ILE A 333 -75.95 -52.14 41.88
C ILE A 333 -76.94 -53.00 41.09
N ALA A 334 -76.65 -53.28 39.82
CA ALA A 334 -77.52 -54.07 38.97
C ALA A 334 -77.49 -55.58 39.27
N LYS A 335 -76.62 -56.03 40.19
CA LYS A 335 -76.32 -57.45 40.43
C LYS A 335 -76.01 -58.21 39.13
N LEU A 336 -75.29 -57.57 38.21
CA LEU A 336 -74.89 -58.16 36.94
C LEU A 336 -73.45 -58.65 37.03
N GLY A 337 -73.27 -59.95 36.82
CA GLY A 337 -71.96 -60.56 36.60
C GLY A 337 -71.58 -60.47 35.13
N SER A 338 -70.31 -60.19 34.83
CA SER A 338 -69.79 -60.30 33.46
C SER A 338 -68.74 -61.40 33.41
N TRP A 339 -68.76 -62.14 32.31
CA TRP A 339 -67.72 -63.10 31.99
C TRP A 339 -67.21 -62.82 30.59
N GLN A 340 -65.93 -63.11 30.38
CA GLN A 340 -65.29 -63.01 29.07
C GLN A 340 -64.42 -64.25 28.87
N TYR A 341 -64.44 -64.77 27.65
CA TYR A 341 -63.59 -65.87 27.25
C TYR A 341 -62.70 -65.46 26.08
N ASP A 342 -61.40 -65.36 26.33
CA ASP A 342 -60.41 -65.12 25.28
C ASP A 342 -60.11 -66.46 24.57
N LEU A 343 -60.70 -66.62 23.38
CA LEU A 343 -60.56 -67.82 22.55
C LEU A 343 -59.11 -68.10 22.13
N LYS A 344 -58.27 -67.06 21.97
CA LYS A 344 -56.86 -67.23 21.57
C LYS A 344 -56.00 -67.69 22.74
N ARG A 345 -56.21 -67.11 23.92
CA ARG A 345 -55.43 -67.43 25.13
C ARG A 345 -56.04 -68.55 25.97
N LYS A 346 -57.22 -69.04 25.59
CA LYS A 346 -58.05 -69.99 26.37
C LYS A 346 -58.22 -69.56 27.83
N LYS A 347 -58.27 -68.25 28.08
CA LYS A 347 -58.42 -67.67 29.42
C LYS A 347 -59.85 -67.22 29.63
N PHE A 348 -60.41 -67.65 30.75
CA PHE A 348 -61.73 -67.25 31.19
C PHE A 348 -61.55 -66.23 32.31
N GLY A 349 -62.22 -65.09 32.20
CA GLY A 349 -62.21 -64.02 33.20
C GLY A 349 -63.62 -63.69 33.62
N CYS A 350 -63.85 -63.61 34.93
CA CYS A 350 -65.12 -63.22 35.52
C CYS A 350 -64.94 -61.95 36.34
N SER A 351 -65.97 -61.10 36.38
CA SER A 351 -66.04 -60.04 37.37
C SER A 351 -66.27 -60.62 38.78
N ASP A 352 -65.85 -59.91 39.82
CA ASP A 352 -66.06 -60.31 41.22
C ASP A 352 -67.54 -60.51 41.55
N GLN A 353 -68.44 -59.80 40.85
CA GLN A 353 -69.88 -59.97 40.99
C GLN A 353 -70.38 -61.26 40.35
N ALA A 354 -69.78 -61.73 39.25
CA ALA A 354 -70.10 -63.03 38.65
C ALA A 354 -69.72 -64.18 39.59
N TYR A 355 -68.59 -64.08 40.30
CA TYR A 355 -68.24 -65.03 41.37
C TYR A 355 -69.29 -65.06 42.48
N ARG A 356 -69.73 -63.88 42.95
CA ARG A 356 -70.77 -63.77 43.98
C ARG A 356 -72.12 -64.34 43.55
N ILE A 357 -72.53 -64.16 42.30
CA ILE A 357 -73.80 -64.71 41.76
C ILE A 357 -73.75 -66.24 41.67
N LEU A 358 -72.60 -66.80 41.31
CA LEU A 358 -72.40 -68.25 41.18
C LEU A 358 -72.09 -68.92 42.53
N GLU A 359 -72.12 -68.17 43.64
CA GLU A 359 -71.77 -68.62 44.99
C GLU A 359 -70.35 -69.24 45.08
N LEU A 360 -69.42 -68.73 44.27
CA LEU A 360 -68.02 -69.15 44.24
C LEU A 360 -67.14 -68.15 45.00
N ALA A 361 -66.12 -68.66 45.69
CA ALA A 361 -65.10 -67.81 46.30
C ALA A 361 -64.32 -67.04 45.22
N THR A 362 -64.13 -65.73 45.41
CA THR A 362 -63.50 -64.82 44.43
C THR A 362 -62.01 -65.11 44.14
N ASP A 363 -61.39 -66.00 44.91
CA ASP A 363 -60.00 -66.43 44.78
C ASP A 363 -59.83 -67.79 44.07
N ALA A 364 -60.94 -68.51 43.78
CA ALA A 364 -60.89 -69.79 43.09
C ALA A 364 -60.84 -69.60 41.57
N PRO A 365 -59.82 -70.10 40.84
CA PRO A 365 -59.73 -69.92 39.39
C PRO A 365 -60.87 -70.67 38.68
N ILE A 366 -61.82 -69.91 38.14
CA ILE A 366 -62.89 -70.46 37.30
C ILE A 366 -62.38 -70.65 35.87
N ASN A 367 -62.55 -71.86 35.34
CA ASN A 367 -62.24 -72.19 33.96
C ASN A 367 -63.53 -72.57 33.23
N TYR A 368 -63.48 -72.57 31.90
CA TYR A 368 -64.67 -72.82 31.06
C TYR A 368 -65.41 -74.11 31.45
N LYS A 369 -64.67 -75.17 31.78
CA LYS A 369 -65.24 -76.47 32.17
C LYS A 369 -66.02 -76.36 33.49
N ARG A 370 -65.43 -75.70 34.49
CA ARG A 370 -66.05 -75.51 35.81
C ARG A 370 -67.22 -74.53 35.78
N TYR A 371 -67.19 -73.53 34.89
CA TYR A 371 -68.33 -72.64 34.68
C TYR A 371 -69.55 -73.40 34.12
N MET A 372 -69.34 -74.27 33.14
CA MET A 372 -70.40 -75.11 32.57
C MET A 372 -70.99 -76.13 33.56
N GLU A 373 -70.23 -76.53 34.57
CA GLU A 373 -70.71 -77.43 35.63
C GLU A 373 -71.72 -76.75 36.57
N VAL A 374 -71.60 -75.44 36.78
CA VAL A 374 -72.45 -74.65 37.69
C VAL A 374 -73.72 -74.13 37.01
N ILE A 375 -73.75 -74.11 35.67
CA ILE A 375 -74.95 -73.75 34.90
C ILE A 375 -75.97 -74.89 34.95
N HIS A 376 -77.24 -74.53 35.17
CA HIS A 376 -78.36 -75.45 35.25
C HIS A 376 -78.45 -76.30 33.96
N PRO A 377 -78.71 -77.62 34.03
CA PRO A 377 -78.68 -78.50 32.85
C PRO A 377 -79.63 -78.12 31.71
N GLU A 378 -80.69 -77.36 32.01
CA GLU A 378 -81.64 -76.85 31.01
C GLU A 378 -81.15 -75.60 30.26
N ASP A 379 -80.09 -74.95 30.77
CA ASP A 379 -79.51 -73.71 30.23
C ASP A 379 -78.11 -73.91 29.61
N ARG A 380 -77.68 -75.17 29.40
CA ARG A 380 -76.32 -75.53 28.93
C ARG A 380 -76.14 -75.51 27.42
#